data_AF-A0A8T5SS45-F1
#
_entry.id   AF-A0A8T5SS45-F1
#
_cell.length_a   1.000
_cell.length_b   1.000
_cell.length_c   1.000
_cell.angle_alpha   90.00
_cell.angle_beta   90.00
_cell.angle_gamma   90.00
#
_symmetry.space_group_name_H-M   'P 1'
#
loop_
_entity.id
_entity.type
_entity.pdbx_description
1 polymer ?
#
loop_
_entity_poly.entity_id
_entity_poly.type
_entity_poly.pdbx_seq_one_letter_code
_entity_poly.pdbx_strand_id
1 'polypeptide(L)'
;MSKYVTMVSVWFYSEGASPSQVISKLLELGFKPLRGAYDFVYEHGEVDMTEANLSNAIVEISNALHKTLSGFKVLFNLDTHLSEGDDDYSPLEDIDAELEETRKELERIENEETE
;
A
#
# COMPACT_ATOMS: atom_id res chain seq x y z
N MET A 1 5.56 21.04 5.58
CA MET A 1 6.96 20.84 5.19
C MET A 1 6.93 19.91 4.00
N SER A 2 7.60 20.26 2.91
CA SER A 2 7.57 19.44 1.71
C SER A 2 8.28 18.11 1.98
N LYS A 3 7.67 17.00 1.57
CA LYS A 3 8.22 15.64 1.76
C LYS A 3 8.02 14.84 0.50
N TYR A 4 8.95 13.94 0.19
CA TYR A 4 8.73 13.01 -0.90
C TYR A 4 7.80 11.90 -0.44
N VAL A 5 6.85 11.54 -1.30
CA VAL A 5 5.95 10.41 -1.08
C VAL A 5 5.97 9.50 -2.28
N THR A 6 5.87 8.20 -2.02
CA THR A 6 5.67 7.18 -3.06
C THR A 6 4.27 6.63 -2.94
N MET A 7 3.44 6.87 -3.95
CA MET A 7 2.11 6.28 -4.06
C MET A 7 2.18 4.99 -4.86
N VAL A 8 1.35 4.02 -4.47
CA VAL A 8 1.27 2.72 -5.15
C VAL A 8 -0.17 2.39 -5.49
N SER A 9 -0.36 1.90 -6.72
CA SER A 9 -1.58 1.24 -7.15
C SER A 9 -1.31 -0.25 -7.32
N VAL A 10 -2.22 -1.10 -6.84
CA VAL A 10 -2.08 -2.56 -6.85
C VAL A 10 -3.26 -3.20 -7.56
N TRP A 11 -2.97 -3.97 -8.60
CA TRP A 11 -3.95 -4.76 -9.32
C TRP A 11 -3.86 -6.23 -8.91
N PHE A 12 -4.99 -6.76 -8.49
CA PHE A 12 -5.14 -8.12 -8.02
C PHE A 12 -5.55 -9.06 -9.15
N TYR A 13 -4.98 -10.25 -9.14
CA TYR A 13 -5.44 -11.36 -9.97
C TYR A 13 -6.32 -12.27 -9.11
N SER A 14 -7.44 -12.76 -9.65
CA SER A 14 -8.39 -13.61 -8.93
C SER A 14 -7.79 -14.92 -8.41
N GLU A 15 -6.72 -15.40 -9.05
CA GLU A 15 -5.97 -16.62 -8.70
C GLU A 15 -4.69 -16.34 -7.89
N GLY A 16 -4.55 -15.11 -7.41
CA GLY A 16 -3.44 -14.64 -6.58
C GLY A 16 -3.74 -14.78 -5.08
N ALA A 17 -2.90 -14.14 -4.27
CA ALA A 17 -3.17 -14.00 -2.85
C ALA A 17 -4.42 -13.13 -2.62
N SER A 18 -5.12 -13.36 -1.51
CA SER A 18 -6.28 -12.53 -1.16
C SER A 18 -5.88 -11.07 -0.95
N PRO A 19 -6.74 -10.10 -1.30
CA PRO A 19 -6.44 -8.67 -1.10
C PRO A 19 -6.06 -8.35 0.35
N SER A 20 -6.74 -8.93 1.34
CA SER A 20 -6.44 -8.71 2.76
C SER A 20 -5.00 -9.09 3.12
N GLN A 21 -4.49 -10.23 2.64
CA GLN A 21 -3.10 -10.65 2.88
C GLN A 21 -2.08 -9.68 2.27
N VAL A 22 -2.32 -9.22 1.04
CA VAL A 22 -1.45 -8.26 0.34
C VAL A 22 -1.44 -6.93 1.08
N ILE A 23 -2.62 -6.42 1.44
CA ILE A 23 -2.78 -5.16 2.18
C ILE A 23 -2.04 -5.24 3.51
N SER A 24 -2.20 -6.32 4.30
CA SER A 24 -1.46 -6.49 5.55
C SER A 24 0.06 -6.41 5.34
N LYS A 25 0.60 -6.97 4.25
CA LYS A 25 2.03 -6.86 3.94
C LYS A 25 2.49 -5.47 3.55
N LEU A 26 1.64 -4.69 2.88
CA LEU A 26 1.91 -3.28 2.58
C LEU A 26 1.94 -2.45 3.87
N LEU A 27 0.99 -2.67 4.78
CA LEU A 27 0.96 -2.02 6.08
C LEU A 27 2.21 -2.35 6.92
N GLU A 28 2.66 -3.61 6.93
CA GLU A 28 3.91 -4.04 7.59
C GLU A 28 5.15 -3.32 7.03
N LEU A 29 5.14 -2.95 5.74
CA LEU A 29 6.21 -2.18 5.10
C LEU A 29 6.13 -0.67 5.40
N GLY A 30 5.09 -0.20 6.09
CA GLY A 30 4.88 1.20 6.42
C GLY A 30 4.09 2.00 5.38
N PHE A 31 3.49 1.33 4.39
CA PHE A 31 2.51 1.98 3.53
C PHE A 31 1.23 2.26 4.32
N LYS A 32 0.62 3.41 4.04
CA LYS A 32 -0.69 3.79 4.57
C LYS A 32 -1.69 3.81 3.42
N PRO A 33 -2.88 3.23 3.56
CA PRO A 33 -3.88 3.29 2.53
C PRO A 33 -4.42 4.70 2.37
N LEU A 34 -4.80 5.00 1.15
CA LEU A 34 -5.16 6.32 0.69
C LEU A 34 -6.60 6.31 0.18
N ARG A 35 -7.33 7.41 0.42
CA ARG A 35 -8.52 7.73 -0.40
C ARG A 35 -8.09 8.40 -1.68
N GLY A 36 -8.53 7.87 -2.82
CA GLY A 36 -8.37 8.55 -4.11
C GLY A 36 -7.95 7.64 -5.25
N ALA A 37 -7.09 8.17 -6.12
CA ALA A 37 -6.66 7.50 -7.35
C ALA A 37 -5.60 6.40 -7.14
N TYR A 38 -4.90 6.43 -6.00
CA TYR A 38 -3.92 5.43 -5.59
C TYR A 38 -4.44 4.68 -4.37
N ASP A 39 -3.92 3.47 -4.16
CA ASP A 39 -4.38 2.60 -3.09
C ASP A 39 -3.61 2.86 -1.79
N PHE A 40 -2.30 3.13 -1.88
CA PHE A 40 -1.45 3.40 -0.71
C PHE A 40 -0.41 4.49 -0.97
N VAL A 41 0.10 5.06 0.12
CA VAL A 41 1.17 6.05 0.16
C VAL A 41 2.25 5.62 1.16
N TYR A 42 3.51 5.82 0.80
CA TYR A 42 4.68 5.67 1.65
C TYR A 42 5.36 7.04 1.78
N GLU A 43 5.55 7.49 3.01
CA GLU A 43 6.21 8.76 3.30
C GLU A 43 7.71 8.52 3.49
N HIS A 44 8.54 9.18 2.69
CA HIS A 44 9.99 9.13 2.89
C HIS A 44 10.36 9.96 4.12
N GLY A 45 11.12 9.36 5.04
CA GLY A 45 11.31 9.88 6.40
C GLY A 45 12.25 11.09 6.55
N GLU A 46 12.87 11.57 5.47
CA GLU A 46 13.84 12.69 5.54
C GLU A 46 13.21 13.98 5.03
N VAL A 47 13.06 14.95 5.94
CA VAL A 47 12.53 16.31 5.68
C VAL A 47 13.40 17.09 4.68
N ASP A 48 14.69 16.74 4.57
CA ASP A 48 15.67 17.41 3.71
C ASP A 48 16.39 16.42 2.77
N MET A 49 15.62 15.55 2.10
CA MET A 49 16.14 14.59 1.13
C MET A 49 16.71 15.27 -0.12
N THR A 50 17.98 14.99 -0.42
CA THR A 50 18.59 15.36 -1.71
C THR A 50 18.08 14.44 -2.83
N GLU A 51 18.14 14.88 -4.09
CA GLU A 51 17.76 14.01 -5.24
C GLU A 51 18.54 12.68 -5.28
N ALA A 52 19.81 12.70 -4.84
CA ALA A 52 20.63 11.48 -4.77
C ALA A 52 20.12 10.49 -3.71
N ASN A 53 19.69 11.00 -2.54
CA ASN A 53 19.06 10.17 -1.50
C ASN A 53 17.71 9.65 -1.97
N LEU A 54 16.95 10.47 -2.70
CA LEU A 54 15.65 10.07 -3.25
C LEU A 54 15.76 8.90 -4.22
N SER A 55 16.72 8.95 -5.16
CA SER A 55 16.93 7.86 -6.11
C SER A 55 17.20 6.53 -5.38
N ASN A 56 18.05 6.55 -4.36
CA ASN A 56 18.32 5.36 -3.55
C ASN A 56 17.08 4.88 -2.79
N ALA A 57 16.34 5.80 -2.14
CA ALA A 57 15.13 5.48 -1.41
C ALA A 57 14.04 4.85 -2.31
N ILE A 58 13.87 5.36 -3.54
CA ILE A 58 12.94 4.79 -4.53
C ILE A 58 13.34 3.35 -4.89
N VAL A 59 14.63 3.10 -5.12
CA VAL A 59 15.13 1.76 -5.44
C VAL A 59 14.96 0.80 -4.26
N GLU A 60 15.23 1.27 -3.05
CA GLU A 60 15.08 0.47 -1.82
C GLU A 60 13.62 0.07 -1.58
N ILE A 61 12.69 1.02 -1.62
CA ILE A 61 11.27 0.71 -1.42
C ILE A 61 10.71 -0.16 -2.56
N SER A 62 11.15 0.06 -3.80
CA SER A 62 10.76 -0.78 -4.94
C SER A 62 11.22 -2.23 -4.78
N ASN A 63 12.46 -2.44 -4.33
CA ASN A 63 13.00 -3.77 -4.06
C ASN A 63 12.30 -4.43 -2.86
N ALA A 64 12.04 -3.68 -1.80
CA ALA A 64 11.31 -4.16 -0.63
C ALA A 64 9.89 -4.62 -1.02
N LEU A 65 9.18 -3.79 -1.78
CA LEU A 65 7.85 -4.09 -2.28
C LEU A 65 7.84 -5.34 -3.17
N HIS A 66 8.76 -5.40 -4.16
CA HIS A 66 8.87 -6.54 -5.05
C HIS A 66 9.15 -7.85 -4.29
N LYS A 67 10.05 -7.80 -3.30
CA LYS A 67 10.39 -8.97 -2.48
C LYS A 67 9.21 -9.42 -1.63
N THR A 68 8.51 -8.48 -0.99
CA THR A 68 7.38 -8.75 -0.10
C THR A 68 6.17 -9.31 -0.84
N LEU A 69 5.90 -8.82 -2.06
CA LEU A 69 4.76 -9.25 -2.88
C LEU A 69 5.10 -10.41 -3.83
N SER A 70 6.33 -10.91 -3.78
CA SER A 70 6.77 -12.03 -4.63
C SER A 70 5.94 -13.28 -4.34
N GLY A 71 5.41 -13.87 -5.41
CA GLY A 71 4.55 -15.06 -5.32
C GLY A 71 3.07 -14.77 -5.05
N PHE A 72 2.67 -13.52 -4.76
CA PHE A 72 1.26 -13.17 -4.55
C PHE A 72 0.46 -12.96 -5.85
N LYS A 73 1.14 -12.98 -7.01
CA LYS A 73 0.55 -12.67 -8.33
C LYS A 73 -0.25 -11.37 -8.27
N VAL A 74 0.45 -10.27 -8.09
CA VAL A 74 -0.10 -8.91 -8.16
C VAL A 74 0.73 -8.07 -9.12
N LEU A 75 0.09 -7.13 -9.79
CA LEU A 75 0.78 -6.09 -10.55
C LEU A 75 0.72 -4.80 -9.73
N PHE A 76 1.78 -4.00 -9.73
CA PHE A 76 1.79 -2.72 -9.03
C PHE A 76 2.48 -1.64 -9.86
N ASN A 77 2.11 -0.40 -9.61
CA ASN A 77 2.70 0.79 -10.20
C ASN A 77 3.12 1.75 -9.09
N LEU A 78 4.31 2.33 -9.20
CA LEU A 78 4.86 3.29 -8.25
C LEU A 78 4.97 4.66 -8.88
N ASP A 79 4.46 5.67 -8.19
CA ASP A 79 4.59 7.08 -8.54
C ASP A 79 5.22 7.81 -7.36
N THR A 80 6.32 8.53 -7.60
CA THR A 80 7.01 9.28 -6.53
C THR A 80 7.09 10.75 -6.91
N HIS A 81 6.61 11.61 -6.01
CA HIS A 81 6.58 13.05 -6.22
C HIS A 81 6.82 13.80 -4.91
N LEU A 82 7.13 15.09 -5.05
CA LEU A 82 7.19 16.00 -3.91
C LEU A 82 5.76 16.35 -3.50
N SER A 83 5.43 16.07 -2.25
CA SER A 83 4.20 16.56 -1.62
C SER A 83 4.53 17.88 -0.91
N GLU A 84 3.80 18.95 -1.25
CA GLU A 84 4.01 20.30 -0.72
C GLU A 84 3.10 20.63 0.47
N GLY A 85 2.16 19.75 0.82
CA GLY A 85 1.28 19.95 1.98
C GLY A 85 0.45 18.72 2.36
N ASP A 86 -0.25 18.84 3.49
CA ASP A 86 -1.15 17.79 4.00
C ASP A 86 -2.42 17.60 3.14
N ASP A 87 -2.64 18.47 2.14
CA ASP A 87 -3.81 18.43 1.23
C ASP A 87 -3.58 17.55 -0.01
N ASP A 88 -2.36 17.09 -0.29
CA ASP A 88 -2.05 16.36 -1.53
C ASP A 88 -2.65 14.94 -1.53
N TYR A 89 -2.89 14.38 -0.35
CA TYR A 89 -3.38 13.02 -0.20
C TYR A 89 -4.08 12.83 1.16
N SER A 90 -5.13 12.00 1.20
CA SER A 90 -5.91 11.74 2.43
C SER A 90 -5.74 10.27 2.87
N PRO A 91 -4.88 9.98 3.85
CA PRO A 91 -4.75 8.64 4.43
C PRO A 91 -6.05 8.19 5.11
N LEU A 92 -6.33 6.90 5.08
CA LEU A 92 -7.35 6.30 5.92
C LEU A 92 -6.78 6.09 7.34
N GLU A 93 -7.43 6.65 8.35
CA GLU A 93 -6.97 6.54 9.75
C GLU A 93 -7.51 5.28 10.47
N ASP A 94 -8.65 4.72 10.05
CA ASP A 94 -9.40 3.67 10.78
C ASP A 94 -9.54 2.34 9.99
N ILE A 95 -8.45 1.82 9.43
CA ILE A 95 -8.51 0.64 8.53
C ILE A 95 -8.72 -0.68 9.31
N ASP A 96 -8.22 -0.75 10.54
CA ASP A 96 -8.21 -1.99 11.32
C ASP A 96 -9.63 -2.52 11.61
N ALA A 97 -10.59 -1.63 11.82
CA ALA A 97 -11.98 -2.00 12.04
C ALA A 97 -12.67 -2.52 10.77
N GLU A 98 -12.44 -1.85 9.63
CA GLU A 98 -13.00 -2.24 8.32
C GLU A 98 -12.43 -3.58 7.82
N LEU A 99 -11.13 -3.83 8.05
CA LEU A 99 -10.50 -5.11 7.70
C LEU A 99 -11.05 -6.29 8.51
N GLU A 100 -11.34 -6.07 9.80
CA GLU A 100 -11.92 -7.09 10.67
C GLU A 100 -13.37 -7.41 10.30
N GLU A 101 -14.16 -6.40 9.91
CA GLU A 101 -15.52 -6.60 9.40
C GLU A 101 -15.52 -7.36 8.06
N THR A 102 -14.63 -6.96 7.14
CA THR A 102 -14.46 -7.64 5.84
C THR A 102 -14.07 -9.11 6.02
N ARG A 103 -13.19 -9.42 6.99
CA ARG A 103 -12.78 -10.79 7.30
C ARG A 103 -13.98 -11.64 7.74
N LYS A 104 -14.83 -11.12 8.62
CA LYS A 104 -16.03 -11.82 9.10
C LYS A 104 -17.04 -12.10 7.99
N GLU A 105 -17.21 -11.17 7.06
CA GLU A 105 -18.10 -11.37 5.92
C GLU A 105 -17.58 -12.45 4.96
N LEU A 106 -16.27 -12.48 4.69
CA LEU A 106 -15.67 -13.54 3.88
C LEU A 106 -15.81 -14.92 4.52
N GLU A 107 -15.58 -15.04 5.83
CA GLU A 107 -15.80 -16.30 6.57
C GLU A 107 -17.27 -16.76 6.49
N ARG A 108 -18.23 -15.82 6.51
CA ARG A 108 -19.65 -16.16 6.35
C ARG A 108 -19.93 -16.73 4.96
N ILE A 109 -19.39 -16.10 3.92
CA ILE A 109 -19.57 -16.55 2.52
C ILE A 109 -18.95 -17.93 2.30
N GLU A 110 -17.72 -18.17 2.79
CA GLU A 110 -17.06 -19.49 2.66
C GLU A 110 -17.88 -20.60 3.32
N ASN A 111 -18.46 -20.34 4.50
CA ASN A 111 -19.29 -21.31 5.21
C ASN A 111 -20.65 -21.54 4.51
N GLU A 112 -21.25 -20.52 3.89
CA GLU A 112 -22.48 -20.64 3.11
C GLU A 112 -22.27 -21.41 1.78
N GLU A 113 -21.07 -21.38 1.19
CA GLU A 113 -20.74 -22.14 -0.02
C GLU A 113 -20.36 -23.61 0.24
N THR A 114 -20.09 -23.99 1.50
CA THR A 114 -19.73 -25.37 1.89
C THR A 114 -20.88 -26.22 2.43
N GLU A 115 -22.08 -25.65 2.61
CA GLU A 115 -23.34 -26.36 2.95
C GLU A 115 -24.18 -26.74 1.71
#